data_AF-A0A9X3YK03-F1
#
_entry.id   AF-A0A9X3YK03-F1
#
_cell.length_a   1.000
_cell.length_b   1.000
_cell.length_c   1.000
_cell.angle_alpha   90.00
_cell.angle_beta   90.00
_cell.angle_gamma   90.00
#
_symmetry.space_group_name_H-M   'P 1'
#
loop_
_entity.id
_entity.type
_entity.pdbx_description
1 polymer ?
#
loop_
_entity_poly.entity_id
_entity_poly.type
_entity_poly.pdbx_seq_one_letter_code
_entity_poly.pdbx_strand_id
1 'polypeptide(L)'
;MDAQRAIQASGGPVAHRTYATFVQDKDDMVGHVAYALYKRDKLNFCVSMRERHDRETTPSELDAFIHAANLPTRIDAYRVEAESALETLCETSLGVTLQQARAAMDAELVRQLKEAKSWWRAVGENLVANLLAIAVTTLLVVLVYVSRYGGMKLLADTFGYWWPATDKSKVARSSWPRRTCCSLSQ
;
A
#
# COMPACT_ATOMS: atom_id res chain seq x y z
N MET A 1 -13.03 -63.46 -15.36
CA MET A 1 -12.67 -62.45 -16.38
C MET A 1 -13.81 -62.28 -17.39
N ASP A 2 -15.07 -62.37 -16.94
CA ASP A 2 -16.18 -62.73 -17.83
C ASP A 2 -17.24 -61.63 -17.99
N ALA A 3 -17.15 -60.55 -17.20
CA ALA A 3 -18.09 -59.43 -17.28
C ALA A 3 -17.84 -58.50 -18.49
N GLN A 4 -16.61 -58.46 -19.03
CA GLN A 4 -16.27 -57.57 -20.16
C GLN A 4 -16.72 -58.09 -21.53
N ARG A 5 -16.99 -59.40 -21.67
CA ARG A 5 -17.45 -59.99 -22.94
C ARG A 5 -18.95 -59.82 -23.19
N ALA A 6 -19.76 -59.63 -22.14
CA ALA A 6 -21.21 -59.48 -22.29
C ALA A 6 -21.64 -58.09 -22.80
N ILE A 7 -20.82 -57.05 -22.60
CA ILE A 7 -21.14 -55.66 -23.00
C ILE A 7 -20.90 -55.42 -24.50
N GLN A 8 -20.08 -56.24 -25.16
CA GLN A 8 -19.78 -56.08 -26.60
C GLN A 8 -20.83 -56.70 -27.54
N ALA A 9 -21.83 -57.42 -27.02
CA ALA A 9 -22.78 -58.21 -27.83
C ALA A 9 -24.14 -57.52 -28.10
N SER A 10 -24.42 -56.35 -27.53
CA SER A 10 -25.65 -55.59 -27.80
C SER A 10 -25.34 -54.37 -28.65
N GLY A 11 -25.97 -54.27 -29.83
CA GLY A 11 -25.93 -53.08 -30.70
C GLY A 11 -26.57 -51.84 -30.06
N GLY A 12 -25.91 -51.28 -29.05
CA GLY A 12 -26.18 -50.00 -28.40
C GLY A 12 -25.14 -48.95 -28.80
N PRO A 13 -25.34 -47.67 -28.43
CA PRO A 13 -24.57 -46.54 -28.94
C PRO A 13 -23.08 -46.79 -28.71
N VAL A 14 -22.27 -46.57 -29.74
CA VAL A 14 -20.80 -46.79 -29.71
C VAL A 14 -20.22 -45.93 -28.58
N ALA A 15 -20.10 -46.52 -27.40
CA ALA A 15 -19.47 -45.92 -26.25
C ALA A 15 -17.97 -45.93 -26.53
N HIS A 16 -17.51 -44.97 -27.34
CA HIS A 16 -16.10 -44.77 -27.57
C HIS A 16 -15.44 -44.52 -26.21
N ARG A 17 -14.44 -45.33 -25.87
CA ARG A 17 -13.62 -45.19 -24.66
C ARG A 17 -12.75 -43.92 -24.64
N THR A 18 -13.05 -42.95 -25.50
CA THR A 18 -12.32 -41.69 -25.70
C THR A 18 -11.98 -41.02 -24.38
N TYR A 19 -12.91 -40.95 -23.42
CA TYR A 19 -12.64 -40.33 -22.12
C TYR A 19 -11.43 -40.93 -21.40
N ALA A 20 -11.33 -42.27 -21.36
CA ALA A 20 -10.21 -42.98 -20.73
C ALA A 20 -8.88 -42.78 -21.49
N THR A 21 -8.93 -42.31 -22.73
CA THR A 21 -7.75 -41.95 -23.51
C THR A 21 -7.19 -40.58 -23.08
N PHE A 22 -8.04 -39.65 -22.67
CA PHE A 22 -7.64 -38.29 -22.27
C PHE A 22 -7.33 -38.17 -20.78
N VAL A 23 -8.10 -38.86 -19.93
CA VAL A 23 -8.05 -38.74 -18.47
C VAL A 23 -7.43 -40.00 -17.87
N GLN A 24 -6.26 -39.84 -17.24
CA GLN A 24 -5.54 -40.96 -16.63
C GLN A 24 -5.94 -41.19 -15.16
N ASP A 25 -6.25 -40.11 -14.45
CA ASP A 25 -6.62 -40.12 -13.04
C ASP A 25 -7.81 -39.17 -12.79
N LYS A 26 -8.52 -39.35 -11.67
CA LYS A 26 -9.56 -38.42 -11.23
C LYS A 26 -9.00 -37.02 -10.96
N ASP A 27 -7.75 -36.93 -10.51
CA ASP A 27 -7.08 -35.66 -10.21
C ASP A 27 -6.30 -35.08 -11.42
N ASP A 28 -6.36 -35.71 -12.60
CA ASP A 28 -5.72 -35.24 -13.84
C ASP A 28 -6.48 -34.05 -14.45
N MET A 29 -6.27 -32.85 -13.90
CA MET A 29 -6.90 -31.62 -14.38
C MET A 29 -6.58 -31.33 -15.85
N VAL A 30 -5.33 -31.60 -16.27
CA VAL A 30 -4.92 -31.44 -17.68
C VAL A 30 -5.75 -32.37 -18.57
N GLY A 31 -5.91 -33.64 -18.18
CA GLY A 31 -6.73 -34.60 -18.90
C GLY A 31 -8.20 -34.19 -19.01
N HIS A 32 -8.80 -33.68 -17.92
CA HIS A 32 -10.19 -33.22 -17.94
C HIS A 32 -10.39 -32.02 -18.87
N VAL A 33 -9.47 -31.05 -18.80
CA VAL A 33 -9.50 -29.87 -19.69
C VAL A 33 -9.25 -30.29 -21.13
N ALA A 34 -8.29 -31.18 -21.40
CA ALA A 34 -8.03 -31.73 -22.73
C ALA A 34 -9.25 -32.45 -23.31
N TYR A 35 -9.98 -33.22 -22.50
CA TYR A 35 -11.24 -33.85 -22.92
C TYR A 35 -12.33 -32.81 -23.22
N ALA A 36 -12.41 -31.72 -22.44
CA ALA A 36 -13.33 -30.63 -22.73
C ALA A 36 -12.99 -29.93 -24.05
N LEU A 37 -11.71 -29.71 -24.35
CA LEU A 37 -11.24 -29.18 -25.64
C LEU A 37 -11.60 -30.12 -26.80
N TYR A 38 -11.39 -31.42 -26.65
CA TYR A 38 -11.86 -32.41 -27.63
C TYR A 38 -13.37 -32.31 -27.88
N LYS A 39 -14.17 -32.18 -26.82
CA LYS A 39 -15.64 -32.05 -26.94
C LYS A 39 -16.04 -30.77 -27.66
N ARG A 40 -15.34 -29.65 -27.41
CA ARG A 40 -15.51 -28.38 -28.14
C ARG A 40 -15.20 -28.58 -29.61
N ASP A 41 -14.09 -29.23 -29.94
CA ASP A 41 -13.69 -29.47 -31.33
C ASP A 41 -14.64 -30.40 -32.08
N LYS A 42 -15.17 -31.43 -31.40
CA LYS A 42 -16.23 -32.28 -31.95
C LYS A 42 -17.47 -31.48 -32.33
N LEU A 43 -17.89 -30.54 -31.46
CA LEU A 43 -19.02 -29.65 -31.74
C LEU A 43 -18.72 -28.77 -32.96
N ASN A 44 -17.53 -28.15 -32.98
CA ASN A 44 -17.11 -27.30 -34.09
C ASN A 44 -17.05 -28.07 -35.41
N PHE A 45 -16.59 -29.32 -35.38
CA PHE A 45 -16.60 -30.21 -36.54
C PHE A 45 -18.03 -30.44 -37.04
N CYS A 46 -18.98 -30.81 -36.17
CA CYS A 46 -20.38 -31.00 -36.54
C CYS A 46 -21.00 -29.72 -37.13
N VAL A 47 -20.75 -28.56 -36.51
CA VAL A 47 -21.24 -27.27 -37.00
C VAL A 47 -20.65 -26.95 -38.37
N SER A 48 -19.34 -27.11 -38.56
CA SER A 48 -18.67 -26.82 -39.83
C SER A 48 -19.13 -27.74 -40.97
N MET A 49 -19.43 -29.02 -40.67
CA MET A 49 -19.96 -29.96 -41.65
C MET A 49 -21.39 -29.59 -42.07
N ARG A 50 -22.21 -29.14 -41.10
CA ARG A 50 -23.55 -28.64 -41.38
C ARG A 50 -23.52 -27.40 -42.27
N GLU A 51 -22.62 -26.46 -42.00
CA GLU A 51 -22.47 -25.25 -42.81
C GLU A 51 -21.95 -25.52 -44.23
N ARG A 52 -21.07 -26.50 -44.41
CA ARG A 52 -20.45 -26.80 -45.72
C ARG A 52 -21.31 -27.66 -46.63
N HIS A 53 -22.10 -28.57 -46.06
CA HIS A 53 -22.84 -29.57 -46.83
C HIS A 53 -24.36 -29.43 -46.69
N ASP A 54 -24.84 -28.44 -45.94
CA ASP A 54 -26.25 -28.18 -45.65
C ASP A 54 -27.01 -29.43 -45.13
N ARG A 55 -26.29 -30.29 -44.41
CA ARG A 55 -26.81 -31.54 -43.85
C ARG A 55 -26.14 -31.86 -42.53
N GLU A 56 -26.78 -32.72 -41.74
CA GLU A 56 -26.14 -33.26 -40.54
C GLU A 56 -24.93 -34.15 -40.88
N THR A 57 -23.97 -34.19 -39.95
CA THR A 57 -22.80 -35.05 -40.05
C THR A 57 -23.21 -36.52 -40.03
N THR A 58 -22.75 -37.29 -41.01
CA THR A 58 -23.06 -38.72 -41.06
C THR A 58 -22.31 -39.47 -39.96
N PRO A 59 -22.82 -40.63 -39.50
CA PRO A 59 -22.13 -41.44 -38.51
C PRO A 59 -20.71 -41.85 -38.93
N SER A 60 -20.46 -42.10 -40.21
CA SER A 60 -19.14 -42.48 -40.73
C SER A 60 -18.13 -41.32 -40.69
N GLU A 61 -18.56 -40.10 -41.01
CA GLU A 61 -17.72 -38.90 -40.90
C GLU A 61 -17.36 -38.60 -39.45
N LEU A 62 -18.32 -38.80 -38.54
CA LEU A 62 -18.11 -38.62 -37.11
C LEU A 62 -17.14 -39.66 -36.55
N ASP A 63 -17.25 -40.91 -36.99
CA ASP A 63 -16.34 -41.99 -36.61
C ASP A 63 -14.91 -41.72 -37.11
N ALA A 64 -14.77 -41.25 -38.36
CA ALA A 64 -13.48 -40.81 -38.91
C ALA A 64 -12.85 -39.69 -38.08
N PHE A 65 -13.65 -38.71 -37.63
CA PHE A 65 -13.18 -37.66 -36.71
C PHE A 65 -12.76 -38.25 -35.36
N ILE A 66 -13.53 -39.15 -34.77
CA ILE A 66 -13.21 -39.77 -33.47
C ILE A 66 -11.92 -40.57 -33.56
N HIS A 67 -11.71 -41.32 -34.65
CA HIS A 67 -10.45 -42.01 -34.90
C HIS A 67 -9.29 -41.04 -35.05
N ALA A 68 -9.44 -39.99 -35.85
CA ALA A 68 -8.42 -38.96 -36.02
C ALA A 68 -8.05 -38.25 -34.71
N ALA A 69 -9.05 -37.94 -33.87
CA ALA A 69 -8.86 -37.26 -32.60
C ALA A 69 -8.24 -38.15 -31.50
N ASN A 70 -8.39 -39.47 -31.60
CA ASN A 70 -7.75 -40.44 -30.70
C ASN A 70 -6.33 -40.84 -31.13
N LEU A 71 -5.75 -40.22 -32.16
CA LEU A 71 -4.33 -40.42 -32.44
C LEU A 71 -3.48 -39.86 -31.30
N PRO A 72 -2.38 -40.55 -30.90
CA PRO A 72 -1.51 -40.10 -29.81
C PRO A 72 -1.05 -38.64 -29.97
N THR A 73 -0.63 -38.28 -31.19
CA THR A 73 -0.19 -36.91 -31.50
C THR A 73 -1.27 -35.84 -31.32
N ARG A 74 -2.54 -36.19 -31.57
CA ARG A 74 -3.68 -35.29 -31.36
C ARG A 74 -4.03 -35.17 -29.88
N ILE A 75 -3.99 -36.28 -29.15
CA ILE A 75 -4.21 -36.29 -27.70
C ILE A 75 -3.15 -35.42 -27.02
N ASP A 76 -1.88 -35.59 -27.38
CA ASP A 76 -0.79 -34.78 -26.85
C ASP A 76 -1.00 -33.29 -27.16
N ALA A 77 -1.43 -32.95 -28.37
CA ALA A 77 -1.75 -31.57 -28.73
C ALA A 77 -2.86 -30.97 -27.84
N TYR A 78 -3.93 -31.74 -27.57
CA TYR A 78 -4.99 -31.30 -26.66
C TYR A 78 -4.49 -31.14 -25.22
N ARG A 79 -3.57 -31.99 -24.77
CA ARG A 79 -2.97 -31.87 -23.44
C ARG A 79 -2.08 -30.64 -23.33
N VAL A 80 -1.27 -30.35 -24.35
CA VAL A 80 -0.44 -29.14 -24.41
C VAL A 80 -1.31 -27.88 -24.41
N GLU A 81 -2.40 -27.86 -25.19
CA GLU A 81 -3.35 -26.72 -25.18
C GLU A 81 -4.02 -26.57 -23.81
N ALA A 82 -4.38 -27.67 -23.16
CA ALA A 82 -4.95 -27.67 -21.82
C ALA A 82 -3.97 -27.16 -20.75
N GLU A 83 -2.71 -27.57 -20.82
CA GLU A 83 -1.63 -27.08 -19.94
C GLU A 83 -1.47 -25.57 -20.08
N SER A 84 -1.36 -25.07 -21.32
CA SER A 84 -1.24 -23.64 -21.59
C SER A 84 -2.45 -22.84 -21.08
N ALA A 85 -3.66 -23.37 -21.24
CA ALA A 85 -4.87 -22.72 -20.74
C ALA A 85 -4.89 -22.65 -19.20
N LEU A 86 -4.47 -23.72 -18.52
CA LEU A 86 -4.39 -23.78 -17.06
C LEU A 86 -3.30 -22.86 -16.51
N GLU A 87 -2.14 -22.80 -17.17
CA GLU A 87 -1.07 -21.87 -16.82
C GLU A 87 -1.54 -20.42 -16.90
N THR A 88 -2.19 -20.05 -18.02
CA THR A 88 -2.76 -18.71 -18.22
C THR A 88 -3.79 -18.36 -17.13
N LEU A 89 -4.65 -19.31 -16.77
CA LEU A 89 -5.63 -19.14 -15.70
C LEU A 89 -4.94 -18.92 -14.35
N CYS A 90 -3.91 -19.71 -14.05
CA CYS A 90 -3.14 -19.62 -12.82
C CYS A 90 -2.46 -18.26 -12.71
N GLU A 91 -1.73 -17.84 -13.76
CA GLU A 91 -1.05 -16.54 -13.81
C GLU A 91 -2.04 -15.37 -13.67
N THR A 92 -3.19 -15.44 -14.34
CA THR A 92 -4.24 -14.42 -14.22
C THR A 92 -4.78 -14.34 -12.79
N SER A 93 -5.08 -15.48 -12.17
CA SER A 93 -5.61 -15.54 -10.81
C SER A 93 -4.60 -15.05 -9.76
N LEU A 94 -3.32 -15.41 -9.93
CA LEU A 94 -2.21 -14.96 -9.10
C LEU A 94 -1.97 -13.46 -9.27
N GLY A 95 -2.00 -12.96 -10.50
CA GLY A 95 -1.84 -11.53 -10.78
C GLY A 95 -2.92 -10.69 -10.11
N VAL A 96 -4.18 -11.12 -10.19
CA VAL A 96 -5.31 -10.44 -9.53
C VAL A 96 -5.15 -10.43 -8.01
N THR A 97 -4.81 -11.57 -7.41
CA THR A 97 -4.65 -11.67 -5.95
C THR A 97 -3.47 -10.84 -5.43
N LEU A 98 -2.34 -10.84 -6.15
CA LEU A 98 -1.19 -9.98 -5.82
C LEU A 98 -1.52 -8.49 -5.95
N GLN A 99 -2.26 -8.11 -7.00
CA GLN A 99 -2.68 -6.73 -7.20
C GLN A 99 -3.62 -6.28 -6.07
N GLN A 100 -4.57 -7.12 -5.65
CA GLN A 100 -5.46 -6.84 -4.53
C GLN A 100 -4.69 -6.71 -3.21
N ALA A 101 -3.74 -7.61 -2.94
CA ALA A 101 -2.90 -7.55 -1.74
C ALA A 101 -2.05 -6.26 -1.70
N ARG A 102 -1.47 -5.87 -2.83
CA ARG A 102 -0.70 -4.63 -2.95
C ARG A 102 -1.57 -3.39 -2.73
N ALA A 103 -2.75 -3.35 -3.35
CA ALA A 103 -3.68 -2.25 -3.17
C ALA A 103 -4.14 -2.10 -1.72
N ALA A 104 -4.35 -3.21 -1.00
CA ALA A 104 -4.68 -3.19 0.42
C ALA A 104 -3.53 -2.63 1.28
N MET A 105 -2.29 -3.03 0.99
CA MET A 105 -1.09 -2.50 1.65
C MET A 105 -0.92 -0.99 1.42
N ASP A 106 -1.04 -0.54 0.17
CA ASP A 106 -0.93 0.87 -0.18
C ASP A 106 -2.02 1.72 0.49
N ALA A 107 -3.25 1.21 0.57
CA ALA A 107 -4.35 1.87 1.26
C ALA A 107 -4.07 2.03 2.76
N GLU A 108 -3.50 1.01 3.41
CA GLU A 108 -3.14 1.09 4.83
C GLU A 108 -1.99 2.07 5.09
N LEU A 109 -0.96 2.09 4.23
CA LEU A 109 0.11 3.09 4.31
C LEU A 109 -0.43 4.52 4.19
N VAL A 110 -1.34 4.76 3.23
CA VAL A 110 -2.01 6.05 3.08
C VAL A 110 -2.84 6.41 4.32
N ARG A 111 -3.49 5.43 4.95
CA ARG A 111 -4.25 5.62 6.20
C ARG A 111 -3.34 6.06 7.35
N GLN A 112 -2.21 5.38 7.53
CA GLN A 112 -1.22 5.74 8.56
C GLN A 112 -0.61 7.12 8.31
N LEU A 113 -0.32 7.47 7.06
CA LEU A 113 0.16 8.83 6.71
C LEU A 113 -0.91 9.90 7.01
N LYS A 114 -2.19 9.60 6.81
CA LYS A 114 -3.28 10.52 7.19
C LYS A 114 -3.38 10.69 8.70
N GLU A 115 -3.20 9.62 9.48
CA GLU A 115 -3.14 9.69 10.94
C GLU A 115 -1.94 10.54 11.41
N ALA A 116 -0.77 10.40 10.77
CA ALA A 116 0.39 11.25 11.04
C ALA A 116 0.12 12.74 10.77
N LYS A 117 -0.69 13.07 9.76
CA LYS A 117 -1.13 14.47 9.52
C LYS A 117 -2.00 15.01 10.66
N SER A 118 -2.81 14.16 11.29
CA SER A 118 -3.55 14.51 12.51
C SER A 118 -2.60 14.78 13.68
N TRP A 119 -1.56 13.96 13.83
CA TRP A 119 -0.51 14.17 14.82
C TRP A 119 0.18 15.54 14.67
N TRP A 120 0.47 15.98 13.44
CA TRP A 120 1.02 17.33 13.20
C TRP A 120 0.09 18.46 13.64
N ARG A 121 -1.23 18.30 13.51
CA ARG A 121 -2.20 19.28 14.06
C ARG A 121 -2.17 19.29 15.58
N ALA A 122 -2.15 18.12 16.21
CA ALA A 122 -2.06 17.99 17.67
C ALA A 122 -0.75 18.60 18.22
N VAL A 123 0.38 18.40 17.52
CA VAL A 123 1.66 19.04 17.88
C VAL A 123 1.55 20.57 17.78
N GLY A 124 0.89 21.10 16.75
CA GLY A 124 0.62 22.54 16.61
C GLY A 124 -0.24 23.11 17.75
N GLU A 125 -1.30 22.40 18.14
CA GLU A 125 -2.17 22.79 19.26
C GLU A 125 -1.41 22.82 20.59
N ASN A 126 -0.57 21.81 20.86
CA ASN A 126 0.26 21.77 22.06
C ASN A 126 1.28 22.92 22.10
N LEU A 127 1.86 23.29 20.96
CA LEU A 127 2.79 24.41 20.86
C LEU A 127 2.10 25.74 21.22
N VAL A 128 0.90 25.97 20.68
CA VAL A 128 0.11 27.18 20.98
C VAL A 128 -0.31 27.22 22.45
N ALA A 129 -0.75 26.09 23.01
CA ALA A 129 -1.12 25.97 24.40
C ALA A 129 0.06 26.29 25.34
N ASN A 130 1.25 25.77 25.03
CA ASN A 130 2.46 26.06 25.81
C ASN A 130 2.85 27.54 25.72
N LEU A 131 2.74 28.15 24.54
CA LEU A 131 3.04 29.57 24.35
C LEU A 131 2.10 30.46 25.17
N LEU A 132 0.81 30.14 25.21
CA LEU A 132 -0.18 30.80 26.05
C LEU A 132 0.10 30.61 27.54
N ALA A 133 0.46 29.39 27.96
CA ALA A 133 0.80 29.11 29.34
C ALA A 133 2.00 29.94 29.82
N ILE A 134 3.05 30.06 29.00
CA ILE A 134 4.21 30.91 29.29
C ILE A 134 3.78 32.37 29.41
N ALA A 135 2.97 32.88 28.46
CA ALA A 135 2.50 34.26 28.48
C ALA A 135 1.69 34.59 29.75
N VAL A 136 0.74 33.73 30.12
CA VAL A 136 -0.09 33.89 31.31
C VAL A 136 0.76 33.80 32.58
N THR A 137 1.66 32.82 32.66
CA THR A 137 2.53 32.64 33.83
C THR A 137 3.44 33.86 34.00
N THR A 138 4.03 34.35 32.91
CA THR A 138 4.89 35.55 32.92
C THR A 138 4.08 36.77 33.36
N LEU A 139 2.88 36.96 32.81
CA LEU A 139 1.99 38.07 33.18
C LEU A 139 1.64 38.04 34.67
N LEU A 140 1.32 36.86 35.21
CA LEU A 140 0.96 36.68 36.61
C LEU A 140 2.14 37.02 37.54
N VAL A 141 3.35 36.56 37.21
CA VAL A 141 4.58 36.90 37.95
C VAL A 141 4.81 38.40 37.97
N VAL A 142 4.67 39.08 36.82
CA VAL A 142 4.82 40.55 36.73
C VAL A 142 3.79 41.25 37.62
N LEU A 143 2.52 40.81 37.59
CA LEU A 143 1.45 41.43 38.38
C LEU A 143 1.71 41.29 39.89
N VAL A 144 2.11 40.10 40.35
CA VAL A 144 2.47 39.86 41.76
C VAL A 144 3.67 40.71 42.19
N TYR A 145 4.66 40.86 41.32
CA TYR A 145 5.83 41.68 41.64
C TYR A 145 5.47 43.17 41.73
N VAL A 146 4.68 43.68 40.77
CA VAL A 146 4.19 45.07 40.76
C VAL A 146 3.37 45.37 42.02
N SER A 147 2.48 44.46 42.43
CA SER A 147 1.64 44.67 43.62
C SER A 147 2.42 44.67 44.92
N ARG A 148 3.50 43.88 45.02
CA ARG A 148 4.31 43.75 46.23
C ARG A 148 5.39 44.83 46.37
N TYR A 149 6.03 45.22 45.27
CA TYR A 149 7.22 46.07 45.30
C TYR A 149 7.04 47.47 44.68
N GLY A 150 5.86 47.75 44.10
CA GLY A 150 5.57 49.01 43.42
C GLY A 150 6.19 49.07 42.02
N GLY A 151 5.34 49.15 40.98
CA GLY A 151 5.75 48.99 39.57
C GLY A 151 6.84 49.95 39.07
N MET A 152 7.08 51.07 39.76
CA MET A 152 8.11 52.04 39.35
C MET A 152 9.54 51.50 39.47
N LYS A 153 9.84 50.57 40.41
CA LYS A 153 11.17 49.94 40.49
C LYS A 153 11.42 48.93 39.37
N LEU A 154 10.39 48.20 38.93
CA LEU A 154 10.52 47.25 37.81
C LEU A 154 10.81 47.94 36.48
N LEU A 155 10.13 49.05 36.19
CA LEU A 155 10.36 49.82 34.96
C LEU A 155 11.76 50.45 34.95
N ALA A 156 12.25 50.91 36.11
CA ALA A 156 13.59 51.45 36.24
C ALA A 156 14.68 50.37 36.01
N ASP A 157 14.53 49.18 36.58
CA ASP A 157 15.52 48.11 36.48
C ASP A 157 15.46 47.33 35.16
N THR A 158 14.27 47.18 34.55
CA THR A 158 14.08 46.39 33.31
C THR A 158 14.27 47.24 32.04
N PHE A 159 13.85 48.51 32.07
CA PHE A 159 13.87 49.40 30.90
C PHE A 159 14.84 50.59 31.03
N GLY A 160 15.57 50.72 32.16
CA GLY A 160 16.72 51.63 32.28
C GLY A 160 16.42 53.09 31.94
N TYR A 161 15.27 53.62 32.36
CA TYR A 161 14.90 55.02 32.08
C TYR A 161 15.58 55.97 33.09
N TRP A 162 16.49 56.84 32.62
CA TRP A 162 17.19 57.83 33.46
C TRP A 162 16.26 59.03 33.75
N TRP A 163 16.15 59.45 35.01
CA TRP A 163 15.55 60.74 35.37
C TRP A 163 16.56 61.54 36.22
N PRO A 164 16.93 62.78 35.85
CA PRO A 164 17.94 63.53 36.57
C PRO A 164 17.33 64.15 37.84
N ALA A 165 17.68 63.60 39.01
CA ALA A 165 17.50 64.31 40.27
C ALA A 165 18.55 65.43 40.35
N THR A 166 18.10 66.66 40.54
CA THR A 166 18.93 67.85 40.72
C THR A 166 19.64 67.81 42.07
N ASP A 167 20.94 67.50 42.10
CA ASP A 167 21.73 67.58 43.33
C ASP A 167 22.49 68.90 43.43
N LYS A 168 22.02 69.74 44.36
CA LYS A 168 22.68 70.95 44.85
C LYS A 168 23.61 70.58 46.01
N SER A 169 24.82 70.09 45.76
CA SER A 169 25.90 70.12 46.75
C SER A 169 27.28 69.79 46.16
N LYS A 170 28.04 70.81 45.75
CA LYS A 170 29.51 70.70 45.67
C LYS A 170 30.17 71.82 46.44
N VAL A 171 30.15 71.66 47.77
CA VAL A 171 31.14 72.25 48.66
C VAL A 171 32.33 71.31 48.75
N ALA A 172 33.49 71.89 48.41
CA ALA A 172 34.82 71.64 48.94
C ALA A 172 35.58 70.32 48.65
N ARG A 173 36.83 70.59 48.23
CA ARG A 173 38.11 69.98 48.63
C ARG A 173 38.62 68.76 47.86
N SER A 174 39.62 69.03 47.03
CA SER A 174 40.87 68.25 46.93
C SER A 174 41.94 69.22 46.40
N SER A 175 42.88 69.71 47.22
CA SER A 175 44.15 69.08 47.65
C SER A 175 45.16 68.94 46.51
N TRP A 176 46.27 69.70 46.55
CA TRP A 176 47.65 69.19 46.31
C TRP A 176 48.68 70.13 46.99
N PRO A 177 49.86 69.62 47.43
CA PRO A 177 50.72 70.25 48.43
C PRO A 177 52.05 70.84 47.93
N ARG A 178 52.57 71.76 48.75
CA ARG A 178 53.96 72.17 49.06
C ARG A 178 55.02 72.16 47.94
N ARG A 179 55.52 73.37 47.62
CA ARG A 179 56.95 73.61 47.39
C ARG A 179 57.51 74.37 48.60
N THR A 180 58.44 73.73 49.31
CA THR A 180 59.56 74.32 50.05
C THR A 180 60.46 75.11 49.06
N CYS A 181 61.28 76.10 49.38
CA CYS A 181 61.95 76.52 50.62
C CYS A 181 62.54 77.94 50.44
N CYS A 182 62.69 78.67 51.56
CA CYS A 182 63.80 79.58 51.94
C CYS A 182 64.46 80.58 50.96
N SER A 183 64.36 81.88 51.27
CA SER A 183 65.49 82.77 51.69
C SER A 183 64.86 84.11 52.14
N LEU A 184 64.92 84.52 53.41
CA LEU A 184 66.01 85.06 54.23
C LEU A 184 66.38 86.53 53.94
N SER A 185 66.28 87.30 55.03
CA SER A 185 66.96 88.54 55.41
C SER A 185 66.45 89.91 54.95
N GLN A 186 66.12 90.68 56.01
CA GLN A 186 66.40 92.10 56.29
C GLN A 186 65.70 93.17 55.48
#